data_AF-A0A0B8QH52-F1
#
_entry.id   AF-A0A0B8QH52-F1
#
_cell.length_a   1.000
_cell.length_b   1.000
_cell.length_c   1.000
_cell.angle_alpha   90.00
_cell.angle_beta   90.00
_cell.angle_gamma   90.00
#
_symmetry.space_group_name_H-M   'P 1'
#
loop_
_entity.id
_entity.type
_entity.pdbx_description
1 polymer ?
#
loop_
_entity_poly.entity_id
_entity_poly.type
_entity_poly.pdbx_seq_one_letter_code
_entity_poly.pdbx_strand_id
1 'polypeptide(L)'
;METSAPAGSELLVRVQDQEGNEVATGRGENGELSIDNVVLWQPGKGYLYSLEAQLISDGQLLDHYTLDVGVRTVEVKGNQFLINKEPFYFKGFGKHEDSDFRGRGYDAALNLRDFELLDWINANSVRTSHYPYAEEFMQLADRKAGCYQRNPCSRSNEYYGLWR
;
A
#
# COMPACT_ATOMS: atom_id res chain seq x y z
N MET A 1 -21.87 -7.51 6.39
CA MET A 1 -22.43 -6.78 7.56
C MET A 1 -22.16 -5.32 7.26
N GLU A 2 -23.12 -4.64 6.62
CA GLU A 2 -23.00 -3.21 6.31
C GLU A 2 -23.51 -2.45 7.54
N THR A 3 -22.59 -1.83 8.27
CA THR A 3 -22.95 -0.87 9.33
C THR A 3 -23.06 0.50 8.69
N SER A 4 -24.29 0.95 8.47
CA SER A 4 -24.58 2.34 8.08
C SER A 4 -24.18 3.27 9.23
N ALA A 5 -23.41 4.32 8.91
CA ALA A 5 -23.05 5.33 9.89
C ALA A 5 -24.33 5.98 10.48
N PRO A 6 -24.40 6.23 11.80
CA PRO A 6 -25.54 6.89 12.41
C PRO A 6 -25.75 8.30 11.83
N ALA A 7 -27.02 8.71 11.67
CA ALA A 7 -27.37 10.01 11.10
C ALA A 7 -26.76 11.15 11.94
N GLY A 8 -26.02 12.07 11.29
CA GLY A 8 -25.32 13.17 11.97
C GLY A 8 -23.87 12.89 12.32
N SER A 9 -23.32 11.74 11.92
CA SER A 9 -21.89 11.46 12.04
C SER A 9 -21.06 12.22 10.99
N GLU A 10 -19.90 12.72 11.42
CA GLU A 10 -18.90 13.39 10.61
C GLU A 10 -17.69 12.47 10.45
N LEU A 11 -17.30 12.21 9.20
CA LEU A 11 -16.06 11.52 8.89
C LEU A 11 -14.93 12.55 8.74
N LEU A 12 -13.91 12.44 9.58
CA LEU A 12 -12.70 13.24 9.53
C LEU A 12 -11.55 12.36 9.05
N VAL A 13 -10.85 12.80 8.00
CA VAL A 13 -9.69 12.10 7.44
C VAL A 13 -8.46 12.96 7.65
N ARG A 14 -7.39 12.37 8.17
CA ARG A 14 -6.11 13.04 8.43
C ARG A 14 -4.98 12.25 7.80
N VAL A 15 -3.94 12.96 7.38
CA VAL A 15 -2.69 12.35 6.92
C VAL A 15 -1.57 12.86 7.81
N GLN A 16 -0.79 11.94 8.36
CA GLN A 16 0.39 12.25 9.15
C GLN A 16 1.66 11.78 8.45
N ASP A 17 2.74 12.54 8.59
CA ASP A 17 4.07 12.12 8.16
C ASP A 17 4.71 11.09 9.13
N GLN A 18 5.94 10.64 8.84
CA GLN A 18 6.63 9.66 9.69
C GLN A 18 7.06 10.20 11.07
N GLU A 19 7.03 11.52 11.24
CA GLU A 19 7.31 12.19 12.52
C GLU A 19 6.03 12.40 13.34
N GLY A 20 4.86 12.09 12.78
CA GLY A 20 3.55 12.26 13.41
C GLY A 20 2.95 13.66 13.21
N ASN A 21 3.51 14.49 12.33
CA ASN A 21 2.93 15.80 12.03
C ASN A 21 1.75 15.64 11.07
N GLU A 22 0.64 16.33 11.34
CA GLU A 22 -0.51 16.39 10.43
C GLU A 22 -0.15 17.21 9.19
N VAL A 23 -0.16 16.57 8.02
CA VAL A 23 0.23 17.18 6.73
C VAL A 23 -0.95 17.43 5.79
N ALA A 24 -2.09 16.77 6.02
CA ALA A 24 -3.34 17.04 5.31
C ALA A 24 -4.54 16.63 6.17
N THR A 25 -5.67 17.30 5.95
CA THR A 25 -6.95 17.00 6.62
C THR A 25 -8.11 17.21 5.67
N GLY A 26 -9.15 16.39 5.80
CA GLY A 26 -10.33 16.40 4.96
C GLY A 26 -11.55 15.88 5.70
N ARG A 27 -12.73 16.14 5.16
CA ARG A 27 -14.01 15.75 5.78
C ARG A 27 -14.95 15.15 4.75
N GLY A 28 -15.80 14.25 5.22
CA GLY A 28 -16.80 13.55 4.41
C GLY A 28 -16.26 12.28 3.77
N GLU A 29 -17.17 11.53 3.15
CA GLU A 29 -16.91 10.20 2.58
C GLU A 29 -16.10 10.24 1.29
N ASN A 30 -16.09 11.39 0.60
CA ASN A 30 -15.37 11.59 -0.66
C ASN A 30 -14.68 12.96 -0.63
N GLY A 31 -13.43 13.01 -1.10
CA GLY A 31 -12.67 14.25 -1.18
C GLY A 31 -11.28 14.05 -1.74
N GLU A 32 -10.58 15.17 -1.91
CA GLU A 32 -9.17 15.20 -2.29
C GLU A 32 -8.36 15.82 -1.15
N LEU A 33 -7.21 15.22 -0.85
CA LEU A 33 -6.27 15.70 0.15
C LEU A 33 -5.03 16.22 -0.57
N SER A 34 -4.62 17.44 -0.24
CA SER A 34 -3.39 18.05 -0.76
C SER A 34 -2.32 18.02 0.32
N ILE A 35 -1.17 17.41 0.00
CA ILE A 35 0.00 17.34 0.87
C ILE A 35 1.06 18.25 0.26
N ASP A 36 1.41 19.33 0.96
CA ASP A 36 2.49 20.22 0.56
C ASP A 36 3.85 19.53 0.75
N ASN A 37 4.78 19.75 -0.19
CA ASN A 37 6.14 19.19 -0.15
C ASN A 37 6.18 17.66 0.06
N VAL A 38 5.33 16.94 -0.66
CA VAL A 38 5.21 15.48 -0.55
C VAL A 38 6.54 14.75 -0.76
N VAL A 39 6.84 13.82 0.14
CA VAL A 39 7.92 12.84 -0.02
C VAL A 39 7.32 11.63 -0.73
N LEU A 40 7.69 11.47 -2.01
CA LEU A 40 7.17 10.37 -2.81
C LEU A 40 7.75 9.04 -2.33
N TRP A 41 6.89 8.02 -2.29
CA TRP A 41 7.35 6.65 -2.21
C TRP A 41 8.13 6.30 -3.48
N GLN A 42 9.31 5.70 -3.33
CA GLN A 42 10.15 5.29 -4.44
C GLN A 42 10.58 3.83 -4.30
N PRO A 43 10.78 3.09 -5.41
CA PRO A 43 11.35 1.75 -5.34
C PRO A 43 12.72 1.76 -4.63
N GLY A 44 12.89 0.94 -3.60
CA GLY A 44 14.09 0.90 -2.75
C GLY A 44 14.18 2.02 -1.69
N LYS A 45 13.31 3.04 -1.73
CA LYS A 45 13.21 4.11 -0.72
C LYS A 45 11.74 4.39 -0.40
N GLY A 46 11.18 3.55 0.46
CA GLY A 46 9.78 3.58 0.84
C GLY A 46 9.52 4.72 1.81
N TYR A 47 8.59 5.60 1.47
CA TYR A 47 8.07 6.60 2.38
C TYR A 47 6.57 6.37 2.51
N LEU A 48 6.10 6.18 3.75
CA LEU A 48 4.71 5.91 4.08
C LEU A 48 4.22 6.98 5.04
N TYR A 49 3.08 7.57 4.68
CA TYR A 49 2.26 8.41 5.54
C TYR A 49 1.24 7.55 6.28
N SER A 50 0.74 8.05 7.41
CA SER A 50 -0.39 7.44 8.13
C SER A 50 -1.68 8.15 7.74
N LEU A 51 -2.59 7.46 7.04
CA LEU A 51 -3.94 7.92 6.73
C LEU A 51 -4.88 7.47 7.84
N GLU A 52 -5.42 8.41 8.60
CA GLU A 52 -6.37 8.17 9.67
C GLU A 52 -7.77 8.59 9.26
N ALA A 53 -8.75 7.70 9.43
CA ALA A 53 -10.16 7.98 9.26
C ALA A 53 -10.85 7.86 10.62
N GLN A 54 -11.53 8.93 11.05
CA GLN A 54 -12.22 9.04 12.34
C GLN A 54 -13.69 9.32 12.11
N LEU A 55 -14.57 8.45 12.62
CA LEU A 55 -16.01 8.68 12.61
C LEU A 55 -16.43 9.31 13.93
N ILE A 56 -16.97 10.53 13.88
CA ILE A 56 -17.34 11.31 15.06
C ILE A 56 -18.84 11.57 15.04
N SER A 57 -19.54 11.35 16.15
CA SER A 57 -20.97 11.70 16.31
C SER A 57 -21.18 12.39 17.64
N ASP A 58 -21.89 13.51 17.66
CA ASP A 58 -22.17 14.30 18.87
C ASP A 58 -20.93 14.61 19.72
N GLY A 59 -19.78 14.83 19.06
CA GLY A 59 -18.49 15.11 19.71
C GLY A 59 -17.78 13.88 20.29
N GLN A 60 -18.32 12.67 20.10
CA GLN A 60 -17.69 11.42 20.51
C GLN A 60 -17.09 10.68 19.31
N LEU A 61 -15.87 10.16 19.49
CA LEU A 61 -15.23 9.27 18.53
C LEU A 61 -15.92 7.90 18.58
N LEU A 62 -16.58 7.51 17.49
CA LEU A 62 -17.26 6.22 17.36
C LEU A 62 -16.33 5.14 16.82
N ASP A 63 -15.53 5.48 15.81
CA ASP A 63 -14.61 4.55 15.16
C ASP A 63 -13.35 5.27 14.68
N HIS A 64 -12.26 4.53 14.61
CA HIS A 64 -10.96 5.01 14.16
C HIS A 64 -10.23 3.91 13.38
N TYR A 65 -9.82 4.24 12.16
CA TYR A 65 -9.06 3.36 11.30
C TYR A 65 -7.80 4.05 10.79
N THR A 66 -6.69 3.33 10.79
CA THR A 66 -5.39 3.84 10.35
C THR A 66 -4.84 2.96 9.23
N LEU A 67 -4.31 3.58 8.18
CA LEU A 67 -3.72 2.90 7.03
C LEU A 67 -2.40 3.57 6.63
N ASP A 68 -1.34 2.77 6.51
CA ASP A 68 -0.07 3.24 5.94
C ASP A 68 -0.22 3.41 4.42
N VAL A 69 0.07 4.61 3.88
CA VAL A 69 -0.07 4.94 2.45
C VAL A 69 1.20 5.57 1.87
N GLY A 70 1.62 5.10 0.71
CA GLY A 70 2.77 5.66 -0.03
C GLY A 70 2.30 6.46 -1.24
N VAL A 71 2.64 7.76 -1.31
CA VAL A 71 2.26 8.61 -2.44
C VAL A 71 3.18 8.34 -3.63
N ARG A 72 2.64 7.81 -4.72
CA ARG A 72 3.35 7.53 -5.97
C ARG A 72 2.43 7.58 -7.17
N THR A 73 2.98 7.88 -8.34
CA THR A 73 2.27 7.69 -9.62
C THR A 73 2.79 6.47 -10.35
N VAL A 74 1.89 5.79 -11.06
CA VAL A 74 2.22 4.67 -11.94
C VAL A 74 1.55 4.93 -13.28
N GLU A 75 2.33 4.88 -14.35
CA GLU A 75 1.85 5.15 -15.71
C GLU A 75 2.48 4.15 -16.68
N VAL A 76 1.70 3.66 -17.65
CA VAL A 76 2.25 2.89 -18.77
C VAL A 76 2.17 3.76 -20.01
N LYS A 77 3.34 4.09 -20.58
CA LYS A 77 3.45 4.93 -21.78
C LYS A 77 4.18 4.19 -22.88
N GLY A 78 3.43 3.76 -23.89
CA GLY A 78 3.97 2.93 -24.97
C GLY A 78 4.47 1.57 -24.44
N ASN A 79 5.77 1.34 -24.54
CA ASN A 79 6.44 0.13 -24.03
C ASN A 79 7.17 0.36 -22.69
N GLN A 80 6.97 1.52 -22.05
CA GLN A 80 7.62 1.86 -20.78
C GLN A 80 6.63 1.79 -19.63
N PHE A 81 7.08 1.21 -18.52
CA PHE A 81 6.40 1.31 -17.23
C PHE A 81 7.08 2.43 -16.46
N LEU A 82 6.31 3.43 -16.01
CA LEU A 82 6.81 4.61 -15.32
C LEU A 82 6.33 4.60 -13.87
N ILE A 83 7.24 4.84 -12.93
CA ILE A 83 6.92 5.14 -11.54
C ILE A 83 7.42 6.55 -11.26
N ASN A 84 6.56 7.42 -10.74
CA ASN A 84 6.89 8.84 -10.52
C ASN A 84 7.44 9.53 -11.79
N LYS A 85 6.90 9.16 -12.97
CA LYS A 85 7.32 9.60 -14.31
C LYS A 85 8.70 9.11 -14.77
N GLU A 86 9.37 8.25 -13.99
CA GLU A 86 10.66 7.67 -14.35
C GLU A 86 10.53 6.22 -14.85
N PRO A 87 11.25 5.82 -15.91
CA PRO A 87 11.23 4.45 -16.40
C PRO A 87 11.67 3.44 -15.34
N PHE A 88 10.83 2.43 -15.12
CA PHE A 88 11.06 1.36 -14.16
C PHE A 88 11.22 0.02 -14.89
N TYR A 89 12.27 -0.71 -14.52
CA TYR A 89 12.53 -2.05 -15.04
C TYR A 89 12.40 -3.09 -13.91
N PHE A 90 11.52 -4.06 -14.13
CA PHE A 90 11.28 -5.13 -13.17
C PHE A 90 12.46 -6.11 -13.12
N LYS A 91 13.08 -6.24 -11.95
CA LYS A 91 14.08 -7.24 -11.61
C LYS A 91 13.54 -8.02 -10.41
N GLY A 92 13.11 -9.26 -10.61
CA GLY A 92 12.30 -9.90 -9.60
C GLY A 92 11.95 -11.35 -9.88
N PHE A 93 11.12 -11.90 -9.00
CA PHE A 93 10.74 -13.31 -9.01
C PHE A 93 9.23 -13.47 -8.88
N GLY A 94 8.71 -14.57 -9.45
CA GLY A 94 7.44 -15.12 -9.00
C GLY A 94 7.69 -15.89 -7.71
N LYS A 95 7.11 -15.44 -6.60
CA LYS A 95 7.21 -16.13 -5.32
C LYS A 95 6.05 -17.13 -5.18
N HIS A 96 6.15 -18.01 -4.18
CA HIS A 96 5.05 -18.79 -3.60
C HIS A 96 5.04 -18.56 -2.08
N GLU A 97 3.87 -18.61 -1.43
CA GLU A 97 3.82 -18.82 0.03
C GLU A 97 4.00 -20.32 0.26
N ASP A 98 5.23 -20.73 0.51
CA ASP A 98 5.62 -22.12 0.72
C ASP A 98 6.74 -22.19 1.75
N SER A 99 6.66 -23.17 2.65
CA SER A 99 7.63 -23.37 3.72
C SER A 99 7.60 -24.82 4.19
N ASP A 100 8.75 -25.34 4.63
CA ASP A 100 8.94 -26.75 4.98
C ASP A 100 7.96 -27.27 6.03
N PHE A 101 7.58 -26.44 7.01
CA PHE A 101 6.72 -26.85 8.12
C PHE A 101 5.31 -26.27 8.06
N ARG A 102 5.15 -25.03 7.58
CA ARG A 102 3.86 -24.33 7.57
C ARG A 102 3.13 -24.47 6.23
N GLY A 103 3.78 -25.02 5.20
CA GLY A 103 3.24 -25.02 3.84
C GLY A 103 2.93 -23.58 3.41
N ARG A 104 1.65 -23.31 3.13
CA ARG A 104 1.13 -21.96 2.78
C ARG A 104 0.78 -21.08 3.98
N GLY A 105 0.98 -21.56 5.21
CA GLY A 105 0.70 -20.79 6.42
C GLY A 105 1.59 -19.55 6.51
N TYR A 106 1.01 -18.41 6.87
CA TYR A 106 1.74 -17.15 7.03
C TYR A 106 2.86 -17.28 8.07
N ASP A 107 4.04 -16.74 7.72
CA ASP A 107 5.21 -16.70 8.59
C ASP A 107 5.96 -15.38 8.38
N ALA A 108 5.87 -14.50 9.36
CA ALA A 108 6.49 -13.18 9.32
C ALA A 108 8.03 -13.26 9.22
N ALA A 109 8.66 -14.25 9.86
CA ALA A 109 10.11 -14.38 9.85
C ALA A 109 10.62 -14.84 8.48
N LEU A 110 9.89 -15.75 7.82
CA LEU A 110 10.21 -16.15 6.44
C LEU A 110 10.02 -14.99 5.47
N ASN A 111 8.93 -14.23 5.59
CA ASN A 111 8.71 -13.07 4.73
C ASN A 111 9.81 -12.02 4.90
N LEU A 112 10.22 -11.73 6.14
CA LEU A 112 11.33 -10.81 6.38
C LEU A 112 12.62 -11.33 5.74
N ARG A 113 12.96 -12.61 5.96
CA ARG A 113 14.14 -13.25 5.34
C ARG A 113 14.10 -13.16 3.82
N ASP A 114 12.95 -13.46 3.20
CA ASP A 114 12.79 -13.38 1.75
C ASP A 114 13.03 -11.96 1.24
N PHE A 115 12.55 -10.93 1.96
CA PHE A 115 12.83 -9.54 1.61
C PHE A 115 14.29 -9.15 1.73
N GLU A 116 14.99 -9.59 2.79
CA GLU A 116 16.44 -9.37 2.89
C GLU A 116 17.22 -10.05 1.76
N LEU A 117 16.78 -11.25 1.34
CA LEU A 117 17.40 -11.95 0.20
C LEU A 117 17.14 -11.25 -1.13
N LEU A 118 15.93 -10.71 -1.33
CA LEU A 118 15.58 -9.92 -2.52
C LEU A 118 16.42 -8.64 -2.59
N ASP A 119 16.60 -7.96 -1.46
CA ASP A 119 17.48 -6.79 -1.37
C ASP A 119 18.93 -7.18 -1.67
N TRP A 120 19.43 -8.26 -1.07
CA TRP A 120 20.79 -8.76 -1.28
C TRP A 120 21.13 -9.03 -2.76
N ILE A 121 20.17 -9.55 -3.54
CA ILE A 121 20.34 -9.79 -4.99
C ILE A 121 19.96 -8.58 -5.85
N ASN A 122 19.67 -7.43 -5.26
CA ASN A 122 19.23 -6.20 -5.94
C ASN A 122 17.96 -6.40 -6.80
N ALA A 123 17.06 -7.27 -6.33
CA ALA A 123 15.71 -7.38 -6.87
C ALA A 123 14.85 -6.22 -6.35
N ASN A 124 13.97 -5.74 -7.21
CA ASN A 124 13.06 -4.63 -6.91
C ASN A 124 11.59 -5.03 -7.02
N SER A 125 11.30 -6.28 -7.40
CA SER A 125 9.93 -6.72 -7.56
C SER A 125 9.66 -8.18 -7.24
N VAL A 126 8.42 -8.45 -6.83
CA VAL A 126 7.90 -9.80 -6.62
C VAL A 126 6.49 -9.89 -7.16
N ARG A 127 6.19 -10.99 -7.86
CA ARG A 127 4.82 -11.33 -8.28
C ARG A 127 4.23 -12.37 -7.33
N THR A 128 3.05 -12.08 -6.76
CA THR A 128 2.30 -13.00 -5.88
C THR A 128 1.67 -14.12 -6.72
N SER A 129 2.48 -15.09 -7.11
CA SER A 129 2.04 -16.20 -7.96
C SER A 129 1.48 -17.32 -7.05
N HIS A 130 0.31 -17.90 -7.28
CA HIS A 130 -0.76 -17.64 -8.27
C HIS A 130 -2.05 -17.11 -7.62
N TYR A 131 -1.94 -16.60 -6.39
CA TYR A 131 -3.06 -16.19 -5.55
C TYR A 131 -2.67 -14.95 -4.74
N PRO A 132 -3.64 -14.17 -4.24
CA PRO A 132 -3.36 -13.09 -3.29
C PRO A 132 -2.72 -13.66 -2.01
N TYR A 133 -1.64 -13.04 -1.56
CA TYR A 133 -0.95 -13.42 -0.32
C TYR A 133 -1.59 -12.73 0.90
N ALA A 134 -1.11 -13.08 2.08
CA ALA A 134 -1.47 -12.41 3.33
C ALA A 134 -1.31 -10.88 3.23
N GLU A 135 -2.19 -10.11 3.87
CA GLU A 135 -2.14 -8.64 3.82
C GLU A 135 -0.84 -8.11 4.41
N GLU A 136 -0.32 -8.79 5.41
CA GLU A 136 0.94 -8.49 6.09
C GLU A 136 2.13 -8.58 5.13
N PHE A 137 2.08 -9.47 4.12
CA PHE A 137 3.10 -9.51 3.07
C PHE A 137 3.08 -8.21 2.25
N MET A 138 1.89 -7.69 1.92
CA MET A 138 1.71 -6.45 1.17
C MET A 138 2.12 -5.22 1.98
N GLN A 139 1.83 -5.20 3.29
CA GLN A 139 2.27 -4.12 4.18
C GLN A 139 3.79 -4.11 4.34
N LEU A 140 4.42 -5.30 4.52
CA LEU A 140 5.87 -5.42 4.61
C LEU A 140 6.53 -4.98 3.30
N ALA A 141 5.91 -5.31 2.18
CA ALA A 141 6.27 -4.91 0.84
C ALA A 141 6.33 -3.37 0.67
N ASP A 142 5.28 -2.67 1.08
CA ASP A 142 5.22 -1.21 1.02
C ASP A 142 6.31 -0.57 1.90
N ARG A 143 6.57 -1.15 3.08
CA ARG A 143 7.63 -0.72 4.01
C ARG A 143 9.04 -0.96 3.48
N LYS A 144 9.27 -2.11 2.85
CA LYS A 144 10.56 -2.47 2.22
C LYS A 144 10.77 -1.82 0.86
N ALA A 145 9.83 -0.99 0.41
CA ALA A 145 9.93 -0.26 -0.85
C ALA A 145 10.02 -1.17 -2.10
N GLY A 146 9.47 -2.38 -2.02
CA GLY A 146 9.42 -3.29 -3.17
C GLY A 146 8.27 -2.91 -4.12
N CYS A 147 8.43 -3.17 -5.40
CA CYS A 147 7.32 -3.08 -6.36
C CYS A 147 6.66 -4.46 -6.53
N TYR A 148 5.34 -4.56 -6.33
CA TYR A 148 4.65 -5.84 -6.45
C TYR A 148 3.66 -5.83 -7.58
N GLN A 149 3.62 -6.96 -8.30
CA GLN A 149 2.60 -7.21 -9.30
C GLN A 149 1.58 -8.19 -8.71
N ARG A 150 0.40 -7.68 -8.35
CA ARG A 150 -0.75 -8.53 -8.04
C ARG A 150 -1.16 -9.27 -9.31
N ASN A 151 -1.37 -10.57 -9.21
CA ASN A 151 -1.87 -11.36 -10.32
C ASN A 151 -3.32 -10.96 -10.61
N PRO A 152 -3.68 -10.43 -11.80
CA PRO A 152 -5.07 -10.16 -12.11
C PRO A 152 -5.80 -11.50 -12.33
N CYS A 153 -6.70 -11.86 -11.42
CA CYS A 153 -7.70 -12.89 -11.69
C CYS A 153 -8.86 -12.26 -12.46
N SER A 154 -8.61 -11.88 -13.71
CA SER A 154 -9.56 -11.63 -14.82
C SER A 154 -8.90 -10.74 -15.88
N ARG A 155 -9.19 -11.03 -17.16
CA ARG A 155 -8.79 -10.22 -18.30
C ARG A 155 -9.52 -8.86 -18.26
N SER A 156 -8.93 -7.85 -17.65
CA SER A 156 -9.28 -6.45 -17.95
C SER A 156 -8.05 -5.56 -17.76
N ASN A 157 -7.85 -4.72 -18.76
CA ASN A 157 -6.65 -3.95 -19.02
C ASN A 157 -6.80 -2.56 -18.40
N GLU A 158 -6.99 -2.49 -17.08
CA GLU A 158 -7.25 -1.25 -16.35
C GLU A 158 -6.38 -1.21 -15.10
N TYR A 159 -5.28 -0.44 -15.16
CA TYR A 159 -4.43 -0.17 -14.00
C TYR A 159 -4.63 1.29 -13.61
N TYR A 160 -5.75 1.57 -12.96
CA TYR A 160 -5.96 2.85 -12.28
C TYR A 160 -5.30 2.82 -10.89
N GLY A 161 -4.76 3.97 -10.50
CA GLY A 161 -4.06 4.20 -9.24
C GLY A 161 -4.92 3.94 -8.00
N LEU A 162 -4.25 3.98 -6.85
CA LEU A 162 -4.66 3.52 -5.51
C LEU A 162 -4.47 2.01 -5.32
N TRP A 163 -3.35 1.65 -4.71
CA TRP A 163 -3.23 0.35 -4.05
C TRP A 163 -3.73 0.55 -2.61
N ARG A 164 -5.03 0.28 -2.46
CA ARG A 164 -5.99 0.59 -1.37
C ARG A 164 -6.54 2.02 -1.37
#